data_AF-I3ZW00-F1
#
_entry.id   AF-I3ZW00-F1
#
_cell.length_a   1.000
_cell.length_b   1.000
_cell.length_c   1.000
_cell.angle_alpha   90.00
_cell.angle_beta   90.00
_cell.angle_gamma   90.00
#
_symmetry.space_group_name_H-M   'P 1'
#
loop_
_entity.id
_entity.type
_entity.pdbx_description
1 polymer ?
#
loop_
_entity_poly.entity_id
_entity_poly.type
_entity_poly.pdbx_seq_one_letter_code
_entity_poly.pdbx_strand_id
1 'polypeptide(L)'
;MKKPVAIGFILLLALSVVASGCISGGNGETSGITLVVITRHDATIQYMVKQTFLQSDIAKQYNIVDLKFIKVPESLWPSYIEKGADVGWGGGPTLFDDLYKAGYLAPITDEKVLGLIGNPIPTELAGMPMVRKDGDNVYWIAAALSSFGFTVNKKQLEKWNLPVPQKWEDIASEEWALNPPQYGIADPTRSTSNTRIYQIILQAFGWEDGWRIMTLIAANSKVYMQSDAVRDAVINGEIAAGNTIDFYGYTAMQQNPDCQYIVPKGESIINGDPIALLKNAQHPEAAQAFIYWVLTEGQAVWMSPDVNRLPINPQIFEMTITKPYADVIFKGENEGKTYGEARPALEKAYQDAINAEGIPFDDKRALETISAVQYYFKATLVDPNQKLHDAWVAIVQAYRDGKITKEQFEQLKAELTAPIEFKDPETGQTVTFTEEYAKKINDKIVKDRNFQDQLVQEWRQAAGNKYDKVLQDLQSMTG
;
A
#
# COMPACT_ATOMS: atom_id res chain seq x y z
N MET A 1 26.98 59.52 -22.63
CA MET A 1 25.89 60.43 -22.21
C MET A 1 25.01 59.70 -21.22
N LYS A 2 25.08 60.10 -19.93
CA LYS A 2 24.37 59.50 -18.79
C LYS A 2 23.05 60.26 -18.58
N LYS A 3 21.93 59.57 -18.37
CA LYS A 3 20.67 60.17 -17.87
C LYS A 3 20.57 59.95 -16.35
N PRO A 4 20.17 60.97 -15.55
CA PRO A 4 20.10 60.85 -14.10
C PRO A 4 18.71 60.41 -13.60
N VAL A 5 18.75 59.85 -12.39
CA VAL A 5 17.66 59.37 -11.54
C VAL A 5 16.91 60.55 -10.89
N ALA A 6 15.58 60.45 -10.80
CA ALA A 6 14.75 61.36 -10.01
C ALA A 6 14.30 60.67 -8.71
N ILE A 7 14.61 61.32 -7.59
CA ILE A 7 14.28 60.95 -6.22
C ILE A 7 12.93 61.58 -5.85
N GLY A 8 11.98 60.78 -5.36
CA GLY A 8 10.73 61.24 -4.79
C GLY A 8 10.62 60.87 -3.31
N PHE A 9 10.76 61.86 -2.43
CA PHE A 9 10.45 61.81 -1.01
C PHE A 9 8.94 61.80 -0.80
N ILE A 10 8.41 60.89 0.03
CA ILE A 10 7.08 61.06 0.64
C ILE A 10 7.19 60.81 2.15
N LEU A 11 6.79 61.84 2.90
CA LEU A 11 6.79 61.98 4.35
C LEU A 11 5.82 60.98 5.02
N LEU A 12 6.29 60.39 6.12
CA LEU A 12 5.44 59.80 7.16
C LEU A 12 4.70 60.89 7.93
N LEU A 13 3.39 60.72 8.12
CA LEU A 13 2.61 61.44 9.11
C LEU A 13 1.79 60.43 9.91
N ALA A 14 2.23 60.21 11.15
CA ALA A 14 1.53 59.47 12.17
C ALA A 14 0.43 60.35 12.77
N LEU A 15 -0.79 59.82 12.88
CA LEU A 15 -1.85 60.40 13.70
C LEU A 15 -2.63 59.25 14.36
N SER A 16 -2.33 59.08 15.64
CA SER A 16 -3.05 58.26 16.60
C SER A 16 -4.39 58.91 16.95
N VAL A 17 -5.49 58.18 16.82
CA VAL A 17 -6.73 58.45 17.54
C VAL A 17 -7.27 57.13 18.07
N VAL A 18 -7.26 56.99 19.39
CA VAL A 18 -7.97 55.96 20.14
C VAL A 18 -9.40 56.45 20.32
N ALA A 19 -10.38 55.67 19.90
CA ALA A 19 -11.78 55.85 20.28
C ALA A 19 -12.43 54.49 20.51
N SER A 20 -12.76 54.21 21.76
CA SER A 20 -13.62 53.10 22.20
C SER A 20 -15.05 53.30 21.70
N GLY A 21 -15.66 52.23 21.19
CA GLY A 21 -17.10 52.17 20.91
C GLY A 21 -17.53 50.73 20.59
N CYS A 22 -18.36 50.15 21.45
CA CYS A 22 -18.94 48.82 21.30
C CYS A 22 -20.15 48.80 20.35
N ILE A 23 -20.22 47.72 19.55
CA ILE A 23 -21.39 46.95 19.08
C ILE A 23 -22.45 47.67 18.22
N SER A 24 -22.50 47.31 16.94
CA SER A 24 -23.73 46.85 16.29
C SER A 24 -23.39 45.90 15.14
N GLY A 25 -24.21 44.87 14.95
CA GLY A 25 -23.92 43.66 14.18
C GLY A 25 -23.55 43.92 12.72
N GLY A 26 -22.36 43.46 12.34
CA GLY A 26 -22.01 43.19 10.95
C GLY A 26 -22.25 41.72 10.66
N ASN A 27 -23.14 41.44 9.71
CA ASN A 27 -23.10 40.20 8.93
C ASN A 27 -21.69 40.07 8.33
N GLY A 28 -20.82 39.32 8.99
CA GLY A 28 -19.61 38.84 8.37
C GLY A 28 -20.00 37.75 7.39
N GLU A 29 -19.95 38.03 6.09
CA GLU A 29 -19.79 36.98 5.09
C GLU A 29 -18.53 36.19 5.48
N THR A 30 -18.73 35.04 6.12
CA THR A 30 -17.65 34.11 6.40
C THR A 30 -17.12 33.62 5.06
N SER A 31 -15.93 34.07 4.68
CA SER A 31 -15.23 33.57 3.49
C SER A 31 -15.21 32.04 3.54
N GLY A 32 -15.65 31.37 2.47
CA GLY A 32 -15.72 29.92 2.40
C GLY A 32 -14.41 29.22 2.76
N ILE A 33 -14.51 28.05 3.40
CA ILE A 33 -13.38 27.24 3.84
C ILE A 33 -12.85 26.40 2.68
N THR A 34 -11.53 26.38 2.51
CA THR A 34 -10.82 25.42 1.65
C THR A 34 -10.05 24.45 2.53
N LEU A 35 -10.44 23.17 2.54
CA LEU A 35 -9.71 22.16 3.30
C LEU A 35 -8.47 21.70 2.52
N VAL A 36 -7.34 21.59 3.23
CA VAL A 36 -6.09 21.04 2.69
C VAL A 36 -5.95 19.59 3.13
N VAL A 37 -6.02 18.66 2.17
CA VAL A 37 -5.97 17.21 2.41
C VAL A 37 -4.67 16.65 1.84
N ILE A 38 -3.77 16.14 2.68
CA ILE A 38 -2.60 15.39 2.22
C ILE A 38 -3.03 13.93 1.99
N THR A 39 -2.71 13.37 0.82
CA THR A 39 -3.23 12.05 0.45
C THR A 39 -2.31 11.22 -0.44
N ARG A 40 -2.45 9.90 -0.36
CA ARG A 40 -1.85 8.93 -1.31
C ARG A 40 -2.80 8.48 -2.43
N HIS A 41 -4.09 8.80 -2.32
CA HIS A 41 -5.09 8.42 -3.31
C HIS A 41 -4.79 9.05 -4.68
N ASP A 42 -5.16 8.37 -5.76
CA ASP A 42 -4.97 8.87 -7.11
C ASP A 42 -5.98 9.96 -7.49
N ALA A 43 -5.76 10.59 -8.64
CA ALA A 43 -6.56 11.72 -9.09
C ALA A 43 -8.04 11.37 -9.33
N THR A 44 -8.36 10.11 -9.62
CA THR A 44 -9.73 9.62 -9.84
C THR A 44 -10.53 9.74 -8.54
N ILE A 45 -9.98 9.22 -7.43
CA ILE A 45 -10.59 9.32 -6.11
C ILE A 45 -10.73 10.79 -5.70
N GLN A 46 -9.66 11.58 -5.86
CA GLN A 46 -9.67 13.00 -5.51
C GLN A 46 -10.75 13.77 -6.30
N TYR A 47 -10.89 13.49 -7.59
CA TYR A 47 -11.93 14.10 -8.42
C TYR A 47 -13.32 13.72 -7.94
N MET A 48 -13.60 12.42 -7.78
CA MET A 48 -14.93 11.94 -7.37
C MET A 48 -15.34 12.52 -6.02
N VAL A 49 -14.43 12.50 -5.04
CA VAL A 49 -14.64 13.10 -3.72
C VAL A 49 -14.92 14.59 -3.83
N LYS A 50 -14.14 15.34 -4.61
CA LYS A 50 -14.37 16.77 -4.77
C LYS A 50 -15.74 17.06 -5.35
N GLN A 51 -16.17 16.28 -6.34
CA GLN A 51 -17.47 16.45 -6.98
C GLN A 51 -18.63 16.09 -6.04
N THR A 52 -18.54 14.99 -5.30
CA THR A 52 -19.63 14.53 -4.43
C THR A 52 -19.67 15.27 -3.10
N PHE A 53 -18.51 15.50 -2.46
CA PHE A 53 -18.45 16.17 -1.16
C PHE A 53 -18.94 17.62 -1.23
N LEU A 54 -18.47 18.42 -2.20
CA LEU A 54 -18.84 19.85 -2.26
C LEU A 54 -20.33 20.08 -2.57
N GLN A 55 -21.05 19.04 -3.02
CA GLN A 55 -22.51 19.08 -3.21
C GLN A 55 -23.29 18.60 -1.97
N SER A 56 -22.61 17.94 -1.03
CA SER A 56 -23.21 17.39 0.19
C SER A 56 -23.76 18.48 1.11
N ASP A 57 -24.72 18.11 1.93
CA ASP A 57 -25.26 19.01 2.96
C ASP A 57 -24.23 19.27 4.06
N ILE A 58 -23.28 18.35 4.29
CA ILE A 58 -22.17 18.54 5.21
C ILE A 58 -21.26 19.68 4.73
N ALA A 59 -20.85 19.70 3.46
CA ALA A 59 -20.02 20.78 2.94
C ALA A 59 -20.72 22.14 3.06
N LYS A 60 -22.03 22.21 2.74
CA LYS A 60 -22.84 23.43 2.90
C LYS A 60 -22.94 23.87 4.35
N GLN A 61 -23.24 22.95 5.27
CA GLN A 61 -23.41 23.22 6.69
C GLN A 61 -22.13 23.82 7.31
N TYR A 62 -20.96 23.33 6.92
CA TYR A 62 -19.68 23.78 7.44
C TYR A 62 -19.01 24.86 6.56
N ASN A 63 -19.73 25.40 5.57
CA ASN A 63 -19.23 26.41 4.63
C ASN A 63 -17.92 26.02 3.92
N ILE A 64 -17.77 24.73 3.60
CA ILE A 64 -16.61 24.20 2.86
C ILE A 64 -16.89 24.34 1.38
N VAL A 65 -16.13 25.21 0.72
CA VAL A 65 -16.34 25.57 -0.69
C VAL A 65 -15.31 24.94 -1.62
N ASP A 66 -14.20 24.44 -1.09
CA ASP A 66 -13.18 23.76 -1.88
C ASP A 66 -12.39 22.70 -1.10
N LEU A 67 -11.84 21.74 -1.84
CA LEU A 67 -10.85 20.77 -1.37
C LEU A 67 -9.57 20.93 -2.18
N LYS A 68 -8.45 21.12 -1.47
CA LYS A 68 -7.10 21.11 -2.04
C LYS A 68 -6.36 19.84 -1.63
N PHE A 69 -6.28 18.90 -2.57
CA PHE A 69 -5.49 17.68 -2.37
C PHE A 69 -4.01 17.90 -2.63
N ILE A 70 -3.17 17.37 -1.75
CA ILE A 70 -1.70 17.39 -1.87
C ILE A 70 -1.21 15.94 -1.91
N LYS A 71 -0.87 15.46 -3.11
CA LYS A 71 -0.28 14.14 -3.30
C LYS A 71 1.24 14.24 -3.34
N VAL A 72 1.88 13.84 -2.25
CA VAL A 72 3.35 13.89 -2.09
C VAL A 72 3.90 12.60 -1.45
N PRO A 73 5.19 12.28 -1.67
CA PRO A 73 5.87 11.21 -0.92
C PRO A 73 5.71 11.38 0.59
N GLU A 74 5.64 10.25 1.31
CA GLU A 74 5.44 10.20 2.77
C GLU A 74 6.43 11.06 3.55
N SER A 75 7.69 11.09 3.11
CA SER A 75 8.76 11.88 3.72
C SER A 75 8.48 13.40 3.75
N LEU A 76 7.57 13.90 2.91
CA LEU A 76 7.21 15.32 2.88
C LEU A 76 5.98 15.65 3.74
N TRP A 77 5.24 14.66 4.23
CA TRP A 77 4.00 14.90 4.99
C TRP A 77 4.23 15.78 6.23
N PRO A 78 5.25 15.55 7.08
CA PRO A 78 5.53 16.42 8.24
C PRO A 78 5.59 17.91 7.89
N SER A 79 6.26 18.28 6.80
CA SER A 79 6.40 19.69 6.40
C SER A 79 5.06 20.33 6.00
N TYR A 80 4.15 19.57 5.40
CA TYR A 80 2.81 20.09 5.07
C TYR A 80 1.90 20.16 6.30
N ILE A 81 2.05 19.22 7.24
CA ILE A 81 1.36 19.24 8.54
C ILE A 81 1.78 20.47 9.35
N GLU A 82 3.08 20.76 9.43
CA GLU A 82 3.62 21.98 10.07
C GLU A 82 3.10 23.27 9.42
N LYS A 83 2.82 23.25 8.11
CA LYS A 83 2.24 24.39 7.37
C LYS A 83 0.72 24.50 7.50
N GLY A 84 0.09 23.62 8.28
CA GLY A 84 -1.33 23.69 8.59
C GLY A 84 -2.23 22.92 7.62
N ALA A 85 -1.78 21.78 7.08
CA ALA A 85 -2.72 20.86 6.44
C ALA A 85 -3.76 20.33 7.43
N ASP A 86 -4.99 20.09 6.97
CA ASP A 86 -6.13 19.78 7.83
C ASP A 86 -6.33 18.28 8.05
N VAL A 87 -6.26 17.49 6.97
CA VAL A 87 -6.61 16.06 6.96
C VAL A 87 -5.52 15.24 6.29
N GLY A 88 -5.16 14.12 6.89
CA GLY A 88 -4.32 13.08 6.30
C GLY A 88 -5.22 11.94 5.84
N TRP A 89 -5.10 11.50 4.59
CA TRP A 89 -5.99 10.47 4.05
C TRP A 89 -5.32 9.49 3.08
N GLY A 90 -5.32 8.21 3.45
CA GLY A 90 -4.77 7.13 2.65
C GLY A 90 -3.23 7.05 2.72
N GLY A 91 -2.69 5.84 2.68
CA GLY A 91 -1.27 5.57 2.85
C GLY A 91 -0.95 4.40 3.78
N GLY A 92 -1.98 3.71 4.28
CA GLY A 92 -1.87 2.54 5.15
C GLY A 92 -1.58 2.88 6.63
N PRO A 93 -1.86 1.93 7.56
CA PRO A 93 -1.73 2.14 9.01
C PRO A 93 -0.34 2.57 9.44
N THR A 94 0.68 1.97 8.82
CA THR A 94 2.10 2.23 9.07
C THR A 94 2.48 3.71 9.03
N LEU A 95 2.10 4.41 7.95
CA LEU A 95 2.36 5.85 7.82
C LEU A 95 1.71 6.64 8.95
N PHE A 96 0.45 6.34 9.25
CA PHE A 96 -0.33 7.07 10.25
C PHE A 96 0.14 6.79 11.67
N ASP A 97 0.64 5.59 11.94
CA ASP A 97 1.25 5.24 13.21
C ASP A 97 2.58 5.96 13.45
N ASP A 98 3.37 6.18 12.39
CA ASP A 98 4.58 7.00 12.47
C ASP A 98 4.25 8.48 12.71
N LEU A 99 3.24 9.00 12.01
CA LEU A 99 2.72 10.35 12.26
C LEU A 99 2.20 10.50 13.69
N TYR A 100 1.48 9.50 14.20
CA TYR A 100 1.00 9.46 15.58
C TYR A 100 2.16 9.51 16.58
N LYS A 101 3.16 8.62 16.45
CA LYS A 101 4.34 8.57 17.34
C LYS A 101 5.15 9.87 17.29
N ALA A 102 5.21 10.51 16.13
CA ALA A 102 5.91 11.78 15.94
C ALA A 102 5.09 13.01 16.38
N GLY A 103 3.85 12.83 16.87
CA GLY A 103 3.00 13.92 17.37
C GLY A 103 2.33 14.75 16.27
N TYR A 104 2.24 14.22 15.05
CA TYR A 104 1.65 14.90 13.88
C TYR A 104 0.15 14.62 13.68
N LEU A 105 -0.47 13.80 14.51
CA LEU A 105 -1.93 13.63 14.54
C LEU A 105 -2.54 14.36 15.73
N ALA A 106 -3.73 14.92 15.53
CA ALA A 106 -4.57 15.44 16.60
C ALA A 106 -5.69 14.42 16.90
N PRO A 107 -6.18 14.34 18.16
CA PRO A 107 -7.29 13.47 18.48
C PRO A 107 -8.56 13.93 17.77
N ILE A 108 -9.34 12.97 17.28
CA ILE A 108 -10.70 13.17 16.79
C ILE A 108 -11.61 13.37 18.00
N THR A 109 -12.36 14.47 18.00
CA THR A 109 -13.25 14.90 19.08
C THR A 109 -14.71 15.06 18.64
N ASP A 110 -15.00 14.96 17.34
CA ASP A 110 -16.38 15.03 16.84
C ASP A 110 -17.17 13.77 17.22
N GLU A 111 -18.21 13.95 18.03
CA GLU A 111 -19.05 12.86 18.55
C GLU A 111 -19.75 12.06 17.44
N LYS A 112 -20.06 12.67 16.28
CA LYS A 112 -20.66 11.92 15.17
C LYS A 112 -19.65 10.98 14.55
N VAL A 113 -18.38 11.39 14.45
CA VAL A 113 -17.29 10.51 13.99
C VAL A 113 -17.03 9.40 15.00
N LEU A 114 -16.88 9.74 16.28
CA LEU A 114 -16.61 8.78 17.34
C LEU A 114 -17.75 7.75 17.49
N GLY A 115 -19.00 8.19 17.29
CA GLY A 115 -20.18 7.34 17.33
C GLY A 115 -20.26 6.27 16.22
N LEU A 116 -19.43 6.34 15.17
CA LEU A 116 -19.35 5.30 14.14
C LEU A 116 -18.50 4.10 14.58
N ILE A 117 -17.65 4.28 15.61
CA ILE A 117 -16.71 3.26 16.06
C ILE A 117 -17.43 2.20 16.90
N GLY A 118 -17.21 0.94 16.56
CA GLY A 118 -17.93 -0.21 17.13
C GLY A 118 -19.24 -0.52 16.41
N ASN A 119 -19.86 0.47 15.76
CA ASN A 119 -21.01 0.28 14.86
C ASN A 119 -21.24 1.56 14.03
N PRO A 120 -21.20 1.52 12.68
CA PRO A 120 -20.97 0.35 11.83
C PRO A 120 -19.48 0.03 11.59
N ILE A 121 -18.54 0.86 12.06
CA ILE A 121 -17.11 0.66 11.80
C ILE A 121 -16.52 -0.23 12.89
N PRO A 122 -16.03 -1.45 12.57
CA PRO A 122 -15.39 -2.30 13.56
C PRO A 122 -14.08 -1.67 14.05
N THR A 123 -13.68 -1.96 15.30
CA THR A 123 -12.38 -1.51 15.83
C THR A 123 -11.21 -2.37 15.39
N GLU A 124 -11.49 -3.61 15.00
CA GLU A 124 -10.53 -4.60 14.55
C GLU A 124 -11.18 -5.47 13.48
N LEU A 125 -10.39 -5.93 12.50
CA LEU A 125 -10.83 -6.87 11.49
C LEU A 125 -9.67 -7.81 11.12
N ALA A 126 -9.93 -9.11 11.13
CA ALA A 126 -8.92 -10.16 10.88
C ALA A 126 -7.61 -9.99 11.70
N GLY A 127 -7.72 -9.60 12.97
CA GLY A 127 -6.57 -9.38 13.86
C GLY A 127 -5.87 -8.03 13.70
N MET A 128 -6.33 -7.19 12.77
CA MET A 128 -5.74 -5.88 12.48
C MET A 128 -6.57 -4.72 13.03
N PRO A 129 -5.95 -3.73 13.69
CA PRO A 129 -6.66 -2.56 14.18
C PRO A 129 -7.22 -1.74 13.01
N MET A 130 -8.49 -1.38 13.09
CA MET A 130 -9.15 -0.45 12.16
C MET A 130 -9.20 0.97 12.73
N VAL A 131 -8.77 1.16 13.98
CA VAL A 131 -8.74 2.43 14.67
C VAL A 131 -7.47 2.49 15.53
N ARG A 132 -6.80 3.65 15.55
CA ARG A 132 -5.73 3.91 16.52
C ARG A 132 -6.24 4.68 17.72
N LYS A 133 -6.16 4.05 18.89
CA LYS A 133 -6.50 4.63 20.18
C LYS A 133 -5.27 4.79 21.08
N ASP A 134 -5.27 5.82 21.90
CA ASP A 134 -4.40 5.95 23.08
C ASP A 134 -5.21 6.53 24.24
N GLY A 135 -5.44 5.71 25.26
CA GLY A 135 -6.50 5.92 26.23
C GLY A 135 -7.86 6.04 25.54
N ASP A 136 -8.61 7.09 25.87
CA ASP A 136 -9.92 7.39 25.28
C ASP A 136 -9.81 8.15 23.95
N ASN A 137 -8.62 8.60 23.56
CA ASN A 137 -8.42 9.40 22.35
C ASN A 137 -8.30 8.53 21.10
N VAL A 138 -8.95 8.94 20.02
CA VAL A 138 -8.85 8.32 18.69
C VAL A 138 -8.01 9.21 17.77
N TYR A 139 -7.02 8.66 17.09
CA TYR A 139 -6.10 9.43 16.23
C TYR A 139 -6.28 9.18 14.74
N TRP A 140 -6.64 7.97 14.35
CA TRP A 140 -7.01 7.66 12.97
C TRP A 140 -8.05 6.54 12.95
N ILE A 141 -8.87 6.54 11.89
CA ILE A 141 -9.93 5.55 11.63
C ILE A 141 -9.72 5.04 10.20
N ALA A 142 -9.86 3.73 9.98
CA ALA A 142 -9.86 3.16 8.64
C ALA A 142 -11.00 3.75 7.81
N ALA A 143 -10.74 4.13 6.57
CA ALA A 143 -11.72 4.66 5.62
C ALA A 143 -12.01 3.69 4.47
N ALA A 144 -11.16 2.69 4.25
CA ALA A 144 -11.36 1.61 3.29
C ALA A 144 -10.62 0.36 3.80
N LEU A 145 -10.96 -0.81 3.25
CA LEU A 145 -10.25 -2.06 3.51
C LEU A 145 -9.32 -2.38 2.34
N SER A 146 -8.25 -3.12 2.64
CA SER A 146 -7.31 -3.64 1.65
C SER A 146 -6.81 -5.02 2.06
N SER A 147 -6.89 -5.99 1.17
CA SER A 147 -6.24 -7.29 1.31
C SER A 147 -5.10 -7.45 0.30
N PHE A 148 -4.19 -8.40 0.58
CA PHE A 148 -2.97 -8.58 -0.18
C PHE A 148 -2.83 -10.03 -0.66
N GLY A 149 -2.63 -10.23 -1.95
CA GLY A 149 -2.60 -11.57 -2.51
C GLY A 149 -2.12 -11.56 -3.94
N PHE A 150 -2.83 -12.32 -4.77
CA PHE A 150 -2.47 -12.47 -6.17
C PHE A 150 -3.71 -12.55 -7.06
N THR A 151 -3.54 -12.05 -8.28
CA THR A 151 -4.53 -12.21 -9.34
C THR A 151 -4.06 -13.32 -10.26
N VAL A 152 -4.95 -14.25 -10.57
CA VAL A 152 -4.71 -15.33 -11.54
C VAL A 152 -5.48 -15.07 -12.83
N ASN A 153 -5.00 -15.60 -13.95
CA ASN A 153 -5.71 -15.72 -15.21
C ASN A 153 -5.98 -17.20 -15.49
N LYS A 154 -7.24 -17.61 -15.39
CA LYS A 154 -7.66 -19.03 -15.45
C LYS A 154 -7.30 -19.70 -16.77
N LYS A 155 -7.40 -18.98 -17.90
CA LYS A 155 -7.00 -19.53 -19.21
C LYS A 155 -5.50 -19.75 -19.32
N GLN A 156 -4.70 -18.87 -18.73
CA GLN A 156 -3.25 -19.07 -18.70
C GLN A 156 -2.87 -20.20 -17.75
N LEU A 157 -3.51 -20.31 -16.57
CA LEU A 157 -3.31 -21.47 -15.69
C LEU A 157 -3.60 -22.79 -16.42
N GLU A 158 -4.72 -22.90 -17.14
CA GLU A 158 -5.06 -24.07 -17.94
C GLU A 158 -4.03 -24.33 -19.06
N LYS A 159 -3.66 -23.29 -19.82
CA LYS A 159 -2.68 -23.38 -20.92
C LYS A 159 -1.32 -23.91 -20.44
N TRP A 160 -0.90 -23.51 -19.25
CA TRP A 160 0.38 -23.91 -18.65
C TRP A 160 0.27 -25.12 -17.72
N ASN A 161 -0.92 -25.73 -17.61
CA ASN A 161 -1.20 -26.87 -16.75
C ASN A 161 -0.82 -26.61 -15.28
N LEU A 162 -1.14 -25.41 -14.78
CA LEU A 162 -0.90 -25.00 -13.39
C LEU A 162 -2.20 -25.10 -12.59
N PRO A 163 -2.17 -25.60 -11.34
CA PRO A 163 -3.33 -25.51 -10.46
C PRO A 163 -3.59 -24.06 -10.07
N VAL A 164 -4.82 -23.77 -9.62
CA VAL A 164 -5.16 -22.46 -9.06
C VAL A 164 -4.52 -22.34 -7.66
N PRO A 165 -3.52 -21.46 -7.46
CA PRO A 165 -2.85 -21.32 -6.17
C PRO A 165 -3.82 -20.77 -5.12
N GLN A 166 -3.69 -21.24 -3.88
CA GLN A 166 -4.46 -20.80 -2.71
C GLN A 166 -3.57 -20.19 -1.62
N LYS A 167 -2.27 -20.48 -1.67
CA LYS A 167 -1.26 -20.10 -0.67
C LYS A 167 0.02 -19.62 -1.33
N TRP A 168 0.90 -18.94 -0.58
CA TRP A 168 2.19 -18.49 -1.11
C TRP A 168 3.12 -19.67 -1.44
N GLU A 169 3.04 -20.78 -0.69
CA GLU A 169 3.85 -21.96 -0.94
C GLU A 169 3.50 -22.66 -2.25
N ASP A 170 2.24 -22.57 -2.71
CA ASP A 170 1.83 -23.11 -4.01
C ASP A 170 2.63 -22.45 -5.14
N ILE A 171 2.83 -21.14 -5.05
CA ILE A 171 3.62 -20.35 -6.00
C ILE A 171 5.12 -20.61 -5.83
N ALA A 172 5.57 -20.91 -4.61
CA ALA A 172 6.96 -21.27 -4.31
C ALA A 172 7.33 -22.72 -4.73
N SER A 173 6.38 -23.50 -5.22
CA SER A 173 6.60 -24.90 -5.60
C SER A 173 7.36 -25.05 -6.92
N GLU A 174 7.87 -26.25 -7.14
CA GLU A 174 8.51 -26.65 -8.40
C GLU A 174 7.53 -26.68 -9.59
N GLU A 175 6.22 -26.79 -9.36
CA GLU A 175 5.20 -26.73 -10.43
C GLU A 175 5.28 -25.41 -11.19
N TRP A 176 5.62 -24.32 -10.49
CA TRP A 176 5.76 -22.98 -11.04
C TRP A 176 7.13 -22.69 -11.67
N ALA A 177 8.08 -23.63 -11.62
CA ALA A 177 9.39 -23.52 -12.26
C ALA A 177 9.28 -23.71 -13.79
N LEU A 178 8.74 -22.70 -14.46
CA LEU A 178 8.46 -22.67 -15.90
C LEU A 178 9.37 -21.67 -16.61
N ASN A 179 9.75 -21.96 -17.86
CA ASN A 179 10.48 -21.03 -18.72
C ASN A 179 9.71 -20.82 -20.04
N PRO A 180 9.22 -19.60 -20.34
CA PRO A 180 9.33 -18.38 -19.52
C PRO A 180 8.49 -18.42 -18.21
N PRO A 181 8.88 -17.63 -17.19
CA PRO A 181 8.12 -17.53 -15.93
C PRO A 181 6.66 -17.15 -16.16
N GLN A 182 5.75 -17.76 -15.39
CA GLN A 182 4.31 -17.49 -15.46
C GLN A 182 3.75 -16.78 -14.22
N TYR A 183 4.61 -16.44 -13.26
CA TYR A 183 4.27 -15.56 -12.15
C TYR A 183 4.90 -14.17 -12.30
N GLY A 184 4.32 -13.16 -11.66
CA GLY A 184 4.81 -11.77 -11.69
C GLY A 184 4.93 -11.14 -10.31
N ILE A 185 6.06 -10.48 -10.05
CA ILE A 185 6.30 -9.67 -8.85
C ILE A 185 6.81 -8.26 -9.22
N ALA A 186 6.74 -7.31 -8.30
CA ALA A 186 7.27 -5.96 -8.50
C ALA A 186 8.48 -5.67 -7.60
N ASP A 187 9.37 -4.78 -8.07
CA ASP A 187 10.47 -4.24 -7.26
C ASP A 187 9.93 -3.52 -6.00
N PRO A 188 10.27 -3.97 -4.79
CA PRO A 188 9.74 -3.38 -3.56
C PRO A 188 10.17 -1.92 -3.36
N THR A 189 11.30 -1.50 -3.93
CA THR A 189 11.72 -0.08 -3.86
C THR A 189 10.83 0.86 -4.68
N ARG A 190 9.94 0.29 -5.52
CA ARG A 190 9.03 1.03 -6.41
C ARG A 190 7.56 0.68 -6.20
N SER A 191 7.25 -0.33 -5.38
CA SER A 191 5.88 -0.77 -5.09
C SER A 191 5.65 -0.95 -3.60
N THR A 192 4.74 -0.15 -3.04
CA THR A 192 4.32 -0.25 -1.63
C THR A 192 3.48 -1.50 -1.36
N SER A 193 2.62 -1.91 -2.30
CA SER A 193 1.80 -3.12 -2.15
C SER A 193 2.63 -4.40 -2.20
N ASN A 194 3.63 -4.50 -3.09
CA ASN A 194 4.53 -5.66 -3.09
C ASN A 194 5.45 -5.65 -1.87
N THR A 195 5.94 -4.48 -1.43
CA THR A 195 6.64 -4.37 -0.13
C THR A 195 5.80 -4.93 1.01
N ARG A 196 4.50 -4.59 1.06
CA ARG A 196 3.59 -5.13 2.08
C ARG A 196 3.42 -6.64 1.96
N ILE A 197 3.25 -7.19 0.76
CA ILE A 197 3.18 -8.64 0.53
C ILE A 197 4.43 -9.34 1.08
N TYR A 198 5.62 -8.79 0.85
CA TYR A 198 6.87 -9.37 1.36
C TYR A 198 6.95 -9.32 2.89
N GLN A 199 6.50 -8.24 3.52
CA GLN A 199 6.39 -8.16 4.98
C GLN A 199 5.39 -9.17 5.55
N ILE A 200 4.26 -9.38 4.86
CA ILE A 200 3.25 -10.38 5.24
C ILE A 200 3.86 -11.77 5.21
N ILE A 201 4.56 -12.15 4.14
CA ILE A 201 5.23 -13.45 4.02
C ILE A 201 6.26 -13.62 5.15
N LEU A 202 7.09 -12.61 5.43
CA LEU A 202 8.07 -12.67 6.53
C LEU A 202 7.42 -12.86 7.92
N GLN A 203 6.23 -12.31 8.16
CA GLN A 203 5.53 -12.48 9.43
C GLN A 203 4.70 -13.77 9.50
N ALA A 204 4.12 -14.22 8.38
CA ALA A 204 3.38 -15.48 8.28
C ALA A 204 4.27 -16.69 8.55
N PHE A 205 5.49 -16.69 8.00
CA PHE A 205 6.39 -17.84 8.01
C PHE A 205 7.58 -17.69 8.96
N GLY A 206 7.78 -16.50 9.53
CA GLY A 206 9.01 -16.17 10.24
C GLY A 206 10.14 -15.80 9.27
N TRP A 207 11.23 -15.28 9.82
CA TRP A 207 12.28 -14.63 9.02
C TRP A 207 12.97 -15.59 8.04
N GLU A 208 13.42 -16.75 8.52
CA GLU A 208 14.18 -17.70 7.70
C GLU A 208 13.31 -18.35 6.61
N ASP A 209 12.18 -18.94 7.00
CA ASP A 209 11.26 -19.58 6.06
C ASP A 209 10.59 -18.57 5.11
N GLY A 210 10.30 -17.36 5.59
CA GLY A 210 9.78 -16.29 4.75
C GLY A 210 10.76 -15.89 3.64
N TRP A 211 12.05 -15.75 3.94
CA TRP A 211 13.07 -15.51 2.89
C TRP A 211 13.23 -16.69 1.94
N ARG A 212 13.12 -17.94 2.42
CA ARG A 212 13.12 -19.14 1.57
C ARG A 212 11.95 -19.12 0.59
N ILE A 213 10.74 -18.87 1.07
CA ILE A 213 9.52 -18.78 0.25
C ILE A 213 9.64 -17.63 -0.77
N MET A 214 10.03 -16.44 -0.34
CA MET A 214 10.21 -15.31 -1.25
C MET A 214 11.28 -15.55 -2.31
N THR A 215 12.36 -16.27 -1.98
CA THR A 215 13.41 -16.64 -2.95
C THR A 215 12.82 -17.54 -4.04
N LEU A 216 12.02 -18.54 -3.67
CA LEU A 216 11.39 -19.45 -4.62
C LEU A 216 10.30 -18.76 -5.46
N ILE A 217 9.48 -17.90 -4.83
CA ILE A 217 8.51 -17.07 -5.57
C ILE A 217 9.26 -16.21 -6.58
N ALA A 218 10.32 -15.51 -6.19
CA ALA A 218 11.11 -14.69 -7.10
C ALA A 218 11.76 -15.50 -8.22
N ALA A 219 12.24 -16.72 -7.93
CA ALA A 219 12.77 -17.65 -8.92
C ALA A 219 11.70 -18.09 -9.94
N ASN A 220 10.43 -18.19 -9.52
CA ASN A 220 9.30 -18.52 -10.39
C ASN A 220 8.70 -17.29 -11.11
N SER A 221 9.27 -16.11 -10.93
CA SER A 221 8.64 -14.84 -11.32
C SER A 221 9.42 -14.07 -12.39
N LYS A 222 8.68 -13.37 -13.24
CA LYS A 222 9.16 -12.19 -13.97
C LYS A 222 9.04 -10.95 -13.08
N VAL A 223 10.07 -10.11 -13.04
CA VAL A 223 10.06 -8.86 -12.27
C VAL A 223 9.56 -7.68 -13.10
N TYR A 224 8.60 -6.95 -12.54
CA TYR A 224 8.03 -5.72 -13.08
C TYR A 224 8.43 -4.50 -12.24
N MET A 225 8.33 -3.33 -12.85
CA MET A 225 8.72 -2.07 -12.20
C MET A 225 7.76 -1.64 -11.09
N GLN A 226 6.47 -1.86 -11.27
CA GLN A 226 5.40 -1.43 -10.36
C GLN A 226 4.24 -2.44 -10.40
N SER A 227 3.34 -2.39 -9.42
CA SER A 227 2.26 -3.37 -9.29
C SER A 227 1.14 -3.25 -10.33
N ASP A 228 0.95 -2.07 -10.92
CA ASP A 228 0.04 -1.88 -12.06
C ASP A 228 0.49 -2.69 -13.28
N ALA A 229 1.80 -2.73 -13.57
CA ALA A 229 2.35 -3.54 -14.65
C ALA A 229 2.20 -5.05 -14.39
N VAL A 230 2.27 -5.50 -13.14
CA VAL A 230 1.96 -6.90 -12.78
C VAL A 230 0.49 -7.21 -13.07
N ARG A 231 -0.42 -6.34 -12.62
CA ARG A 231 -1.87 -6.47 -12.89
C ARG A 231 -2.13 -6.55 -14.40
N ASP A 232 -1.58 -5.62 -15.17
CA ASP A 232 -1.83 -5.52 -16.62
C ASP A 232 -1.31 -6.76 -17.36
N ALA A 233 -0.16 -7.30 -16.94
CA ALA A 233 0.36 -8.55 -17.51
C ALA A 233 -0.58 -9.76 -17.27
N VAL A 234 -1.23 -9.85 -16.10
CA VAL A 234 -2.24 -10.89 -15.82
C VAL A 234 -3.50 -10.66 -16.65
N ILE A 235 -3.98 -9.42 -16.74
CA ILE A 235 -5.16 -9.03 -17.54
C ILE A 235 -4.95 -9.40 -19.01
N ASN A 236 -3.78 -9.05 -19.57
CA ASN A 236 -3.43 -9.29 -20.96
C ASN A 236 -3.09 -10.76 -21.26
N GLY A 237 -3.01 -11.61 -20.23
CA GLY A 237 -2.64 -13.02 -20.37
C GLY A 237 -1.17 -13.24 -20.75
N GLU A 238 -0.29 -12.30 -20.41
CA GLU A 238 1.17 -12.44 -20.59
C GLU A 238 1.76 -13.42 -19.56
N ILE A 239 1.16 -13.47 -18.37
CA ILE A 239 1.53 -14.35 -17.25
C ILE A 239 0.26 -14.99 -16.66
N ALA A 240 0.40 -16.12 -15.99
CA ALA A 240 -0.71 -16.85 -15.39
C ALA A 240 -1.16 -16.30 -14.04
N ALA A 241 -0.26 -15.71 -13.25
CA ALA A 241 -0.62 -15.04 -12.00
C ALA A 241 0.40 -13.96 -11.60
N GLY A 242 0.08 -13.13 -10.62
CA GLY A 242 1.04 -12.19 -10.06
C GLY A 242 0.55 -11.47 -8.80
N ASN A 243 1.50 -10.94 -8.03
CA ASN A 243 1.26 -10.20 -6.81
C ASN A 243 0.42 -8.95 -7.06
N THR A 244 -0.75 -8.88 -6.44
CA THR A 244 -1.67 -7.74 -6.53
C THR A 244 -2.31 -7.43 -5.19
N ILE A 245 -2.62 -6.16 -4.97
CA ILE A 245 -3.58 -5.74 -3.95
C ILE A 245 -5.00 -5.90 -4.50
N ASP A 246 -5.97 -6.05 -3.61
CA ASP A 246 -7.35 -6.38 -3.96
C ASP A 246 -8.00 -5.51 -5.03
N PHE A 247 -7.92 -4.18 -4.94
CA PHE A 247 -8.55 -3.30 -5.93
C PHE A 247 -7.95 -3.45 -7.34
N TYR A 248 -6.68 -3.85 -7.45
CA TYR A 248 -6.09 -4.24 -8.73
C TYR A 248 -6.64 -5.59 -9.20
N GLY A 249 -6.84 -6.54 -8.29
CA GLY A 249 -7.47 -7.81 -8.62
C GLY A 249 -8.93 -7.66 -9.06
N TYR A 250 -9.72 -6.84 -8.37
CA TYR A 250 -11.10 -6.55 -8.76
C TYR A 250 -11.18 -5.81 -10.10
N THR A 251 -10.25 -4.87 -10.34
CA THR A 251 -10.11 -4.22 -11.66
C THR A 251 -9.77 -5.25 -12.74
N ALA A 252 -8.89 -6.21 -12.45
CA ALA A 252 -8.57 -7.28 -13.39
C ALA A 252 -9.78 -8.18 -13.69
N MET A 253 -10.52 -8.60 -12.67
CA MET A 253 -11.77 -9.37 -12.82
C MET A 253 -12.82 -8.64 -13.66
N GLN A 254 -12.88 -7.32 -13.53
CA GLN A 254 -13.79 -6.49 -14.33
C GLN A 254 -13.35 -6.38 -15.80
N GLN A 255 -12.06 -6.20 -16.06
CA GLN A 255 -11.52 -6.01 -17.40
C GLN A 255 -11.36 -7.33 -18.17
N ASN A 256 -11.10 -8.43 -17.47
CA ASN A 256 -11.00 -9.76 -18.04
C ASN A 256 -11.73 -10.78 -17.15
N PRO A 257 -12.82 -11.43 -17.63
CA PRO A 257 -13.58 -12.39 -16.84
C PRO A 257 -12.82 -13.69 -16.53
N ASP A 258 -11.69 -13.96 -17.20
CA ASP A 258 -10.80 -15.06 -16.86
C ASP A 258 -9.92 -14.75 -15.63
N CYS A 259 -9.87 -13.49 -15.20
CA CYS A 259 -9.12 -13.09 -14.02
C CYS A 259 -9.89 -13.39 -12.74
N GLN A 260 -9.16 -13.75 -11.69
CA GLN A 260 -9.68 -13.90 -10.33
C GLN A 260 -8.64 -13.41 -9.33
N TYR A 261 -9.07 -12.57 -8.40
CA TYR A 261 -8.29 -12.21 -7.23
C TYR A 261 -8.41 -13.27 -6.14
N ILE A 262 -7.30 -13.62 -5.50
CA ILE A 262 -7.22 -14.63 -4.45
C ILE A 262 -6.44 -14.05 -3.28
N VAL A 263 -7.04 -14.13 -2.09
CA VAL A 263 -6.40 -13.83 -0.82
C VAL A 263 -5.82 -15.14 -0.26
N PRO A 264 -4.49 -15.23 -0.03
CA PRO A 264 -3.84 -16.41 0.52
C PRO A 264 -4.44 -16.81 1.88
N LYS A 265 -4.94 -18.05 1.98
CA LYS A 265 -5.68 -18.50 3.16
C LYS A 265 -4.77 -18.63 4.39
N GLY A 266 -5.02 -17.82 5.41
CA GLY A 266 -4.24 -17.83 6.65
C GLY A 266 -2.82 -17.27 6.51
N GLU A 267 -2.53 -16.58 5.40
CA GLU A 267 -1.19 -16.07 5.06
C GLU A 267 -1.25 -14.63 4.49
N SER A 268 -2.34 -13.94 4.76
CA SER A 268 -2.60 -12.55 4.38
C SER A 268 -3.11 -11.76 5.58
N ILE A 269 -3.31 -10.46 5.38
CA ILE A 269 -3.95 -9.55 6.33
C ILE A 269 -5.07 -8.78 5.64
N ILE A 270 -5.97 -8.19 6.42
CA ILE A 270 -6.88 -7.15 5.98
C ILE A 270 -6.51 -5.85 6.70
N ASN A 271 -6.06 -4.85 5.94
CA ASN A 271 -5.66 -3.56 6.48
C ASN A 271 -6.74 -2.51 6.27
N GLY A 272 -6.85 -1.60 7.24
CA GLY A 272 -7.59 -0.36 7.08
C GLY A 272 -6.72 0.73 6.43
N ASP A 273 -7.20 1.39 5.38
CA ASP A 273 -6.54 2.56 4.82
C ASP A 273 -7.00 3.82 5.58
N PRO A 274 -6.14 4.49 6.37
CA PRO A 274 -6.62 5.44 7.38
C PRO A 274 -7.07 6.81 6.85
N ILE A 275 -7.89 7.49 7.65
CA ILE A 275 -8.10 8.93 7.63
C ILE A 275 -7.88 9.50 9.05
N ALA A 276 -7.28 10.69 9.14
CA ALA A 276 -6.94 11.33 10.41
C ALA A 276 -7.03 12.86 10.36
N LEU A 277 -7.29 13.44 11.54
CA LEU A 277 -7.11 14.87 11.77
C LEU A 277 -5.63 15.17 12.00
N LEU A 278 -5.08 16.11 11.24
CA LEU A 278 -3.66 16.47 11.33
C LEU A 278 -3.41 17.47 12.46
N LYS A 279 -2.22 17.38 13.06
CA LYS A 279 -1.71 18.39 13.98
C LYS A 279 -1.59 19.74 13.25
N ASN A 280 -2.02 20.83 13.90
CA ASN A 280 -2.03 22.18 13.35
C ASN A 280 -3.03 22.43 12.19
N ALA A 281 -4.03 21.55 12.02
CA ALA A 281 -5.15 21.79 11.12
C ALA A 281 -5.70 23.22 11.29
N GLN A 282 -5.83 23.96 10.19
CA GLN A 282 -6.32 25.33 10.19
C GLN A 282 -7.84 25.38 10.40
N HIS A 283 -8.53 24.31 10.02
CA HIS A 283 -9.98 24.20 10.06
C HIS A 283 -10.44 22.90 10.74
N PRO A 284 -10.14 22.68 12.03
CA PRO A 284 -10.33 21.37 12.69
C PRO A 284 -11.79 20.89 12.73
N GLU A 285 -12.76 21.78 12.90
CA GLU A 285 -14.19 21.42 12.89
C GLU A 285 -14.64 20.97 11.48
N ALA A 286 -14.29 21.75 10.45
CA ALA A 286 -14.59 21.42 9.05
C ALA A 286 -13.86 20.16 8.58
N ALA A 287 -12.62 19.94 9.04
CA ALA A 287 -11.83 18.74 8.78
C ALA A 287 -12.52 17.49 9.33
N GLN A 288 -13.03 17.55 10.56
CA GLN A 288 -13.76 16.44 11.16
C GLN A 288 -15.12 16.21 10.50
N ALA A 289 -15.79 17.26 10.01
CA ALA A 289 -16.99 17.12 9.19
C ALA A 289 -16.70 16.38 7.87
N PHE A 290 -15.56 16.67 7.23
CA PHE A 290 -15.10 15.92 6.06
C PHE A 290 -14.75 14.46 6.42
N ILE A 291 -14.10 14.20 7.56
CA ILE A 291 -13.83 12.84 8.04
C ILE A 291 -15.14 12.07 8.24
N TYR A 292 -16.15 12.68 8.88
CA TYR A 292 -17.47 12.09 9.05
C TYR A 292 -18.12 11.74 7.71
N TRP A 293 -18.05 12.64 6.72
CA TRP A 293 -18.55 12.38 5.37
C TRP A 293 -17.82 11.20 4.71
N VAL A 294 -16.48 11.15 4.78
CA VAL A 294 -15.68 10.06 4.20
C VAL A 294 -16.07 8.71 4.80
N LEU A 295 -16.37 8.65 6.10
CA LEU A 295 -16.71 7.42 6.83
C LEU A 295 -18.19 7.01 6.68
N THR A 296 -19.01 7.84 6.04
CA THR A 296 -20.44 7.59 5.81
C THR A 296 -20.77 7.60 4.31
N GLU A 297 -21.48 8.60 3.80
CA GLU A 297 -21.90 8.65 2.40
C GLU A 297 -20.73 8.73 1.41
N GLY A 298 -19.58 9.25 1.83
CA GLY A 298 -18.36 9.32 1.02
C GLY A 298 -17.78 7.96 0.65
N GLN A 299 -18.14 6.89 1.37
CA GLN A 299 -17.79 5.50 1.02
C GLN A 299 -18.29 5.11 -0.38
N ALA A 300 -19.29 5.82 -0.91
CA ALA A 300 -19.78 5.64 -2.27
C ALA A 300 -18.64 5.67 -3.32
N VAL A 301 -17.62 6.51 -3.13
CA VAL A 301 -16.50 6.64 -4.08
C VAL A 301 -15.76 5.31 -4.28
N TRP A 302 -15.69 4.47 -3.24
CA TRP A 302 -15.08 3.14 -3.31
C TRP A 302 -15.84 2.17 -4.22
N MET A 303 -17.15 2.41 -4.38
CA MET A 303 -18.06 1.65 -5.22
C MET A 303 -17.94 2.00 -6.70
N SER A 304 -17.11 2.97 -7.08
CA SER A 304 -16.83 3.28 -8.48
C SER A 304 -16.19 2.09 -9.19
N PRO A 305 -16.63 1.73 -10.41
CA PRO A 305 -15.94 0.73 -11.24
C PRO A 305 -14.52 1.15 -11.62
N ASP A 306 -14.20 2.46 -11.54
CA ASP A 306 -12.86 2.97 -11.81
C ASP A 306 -11.96 2.98 -10.56
N VAL A 307 -12.50 2.62 -9.37
CA VAL A 307 -11.78 2.61 -8.08
C VAL A 307 -11.71 1.21 -7.47
N ASN A 308 -12.84 0.49 -7.40
CA ASN A 308 -12.94 -0.90 -6.93
C ASN A 308 -12.31 -1.14 -5.55
N ARG A 309 -12.61 -0.33 -4.55
CA ARG A 309 -12.10 -0.52 -3.18
C ARG A 309 -13.18 -1.01 -2.23
N LEU A 310 -12.79 -1.77 -1.22
CA LEU A 310 -13.71 -2.25 -0.20
C LEU A 310 -14.00 -1.12 0.81
N PRO A 311 -15.27 -0.80 1.08
CA PRO A 311 -15.62 0.16 2.13
C PRO A 311 -15.37 -0.44 3.52
N ILE A 312 -15.07 0.41 4.50
CA ILE A 312 -15.02 -0.01 5.92
C ILE A 312 -16.42 -0.09 6.54
N ASN A 313 -17.30 0.81 6.11
CA ASN A 313 -18.66 0.92 6.62
C ASN A 313 -19.61 0.15 5.68
N PRO A 314 -20.11 -1.03 6.08
CA PRO A 314 -20.94 -1.87 5.20
C PRO A 314 -22.29 -1.26 4.87
N GLN A 315 -22.78 -0.27 5.64
CA GLN A 315 -24.08 0.34 5.39
C GLN A 315 -24.17 0.98 4.00
N ILE A 316 -23.03 1.33 3.39
CA ILE A 316 -23.02 1.87 2.03
C ILE A 316 -23.68 0.93 1.01
N PHE A 317 -23.57 -0.40 1.18
CA PHE A 317 -24.18 -1.36 0.25
C PHE A 317 -25.71 -1.28 0.24
N GLU A 318 -26.32 -0.88 1.36
CA GLU A 318 -27.77 -0.76 1.52
C GLU A 318 -28.31 0.61 1.07
N MET A 319 -27.43 1.62 0.93
CA MET A 319 -27.82 2.97 0.55
C MET A 319 -28.26 3.05 -0.92
N THR A 320 -29.29 3.85 -1.20
CA THR A 320 -29.76 4.13 -2.55
C THR A 320 -28.86 5.14 -3.27
N ILE A 321 -28.51 4.85 -4.52
CA ILE A 321 -27.73 5.72 -5.39
C ILE A 321 -28.62 6.87 -5.86
N THR A 322 -28.27 8.10 -5.48
CA THR A 322 -28.96 9.32 -5.93
C THR A 322 -28.36 9.84 -7.24
N LYS A 323 -29.08 10.74 -7.94
CA LYS A 323 -28.64 11.30 -9.23
C LYS A 323 -27.19 11.84 -9.22
N PRO A 324 -26.75 12.67 -8.25
CA PRO A 324 -25.38 13.18 -8.25
C PRO A 324 -24.33 12.07 -8.17
N TYR A 325 -24.56 11.04 -7.34
CA TYR A 325 -23.65 9.91 -7.22
C TYR A 325 -23.70 9.02 -8.47
N ALA A 326 -24.87 8.78 -9.07
CA ALA A 326 -24.99 8.07 -10.35
C ALA A 326 -24.15 8.75 -11.44
N ASP A 327 -24.25 10.08 -11.56
CA ASP A 327 -23.53 10.86 -12.57
C ASP A 327 -22.01 10.81 -12.38
N VAL A 328 -21.53 10.97 -11.14
CA VAL A 328 -20.10 11.05 -10.84
C VAL A 328 -19.43 9.67 -10.78
N ILE A 329 -20.09 8.68 -10.18
CA ILE A 329 -19.51 7.37 -9.84
C ILE A 329 -19.85 6.31 -10.90
N PHE A 330 -21.06 6.36 -11.45
CA PHE A 330 -21.58 5.35 -12.38
C PHE A 330 -21.87 5.92 -13.78
N LYS A 331 -21.36 7.11 -14.09
CA LYS A 331 -21.48 7.73 -15.43
C LYS A 331 -22.95 7.86 -15.89
N GLY A 332 -23.85 8.11 -14.93
CA GLY A 332 -25.29 8.30 -15.14
C GLY A 332 -26.13 7.03 -14.98
N GLU A 333 -25.51 5.88 -14.70
CA GLU A 333 -26.21 4.60 -14.52
C GLU A 333 -26.53 4.31 -13.04
N ASN A 334 -27.39 3.31 -12.81
CA ASN A 334 -27.74 2.76 -11.49
C ASN A 334 -28.43 3.70 -10.50
N GLU A 335 -28.88 4.89 -10.93
CA GLU A 335 -29.76 5.73 -10.12
C GLU A 335 -30.99 4.93 -9.62
N GLY A 336 -31.32 5.11 -8.34
CA GLY A 336 -32.45 4.46 -7.68
C GLY A 336 -32.22 3.02 -7.23
N LYS A 337 -31.12 2.38 -7.62
CA LYS A 337 -30.67 1.09 -7.07
C LYS A 337 -29.89 1.29 -5.77
N THR A 338 -29.71 0.23 -4.98
CA THR A 338 -28.71 0.25 -3.91
C THR A 338 -27.29 0.06 -4.46
N TYR A 339 -26.26 0.45 -3.69
CA TYR A 339 -24.87 0.19 -4.10
C TYR A 339 -24.55 -1.31 -4.17
N GLY A 340 -25.14 -2.15 -3.31
CA GLY A 340 -25.02 -3.60 -3.37
C GLY A 340 -25.59 -4.18 -4.66
N GLU A 341 -26.80 -3.75 -5.05
CA GLU A 341 -27.42 -4.14 -6.33
C GLU A 341 -26.58 -3.70 -7.54
N ALA A 342 -25.95 -2.53 -7.48
CA ALA A 342 -25.09 -2.03 -8.54
C ALA A 342 -23.73 -2.74 -8.59
N ARG A 343 -23.22 -3.21 -7.45
CA ARG A 343 -21.86 -3.79 -7.31
C ARG A 343 -21.85 -5.14 -6.55
N PRO A 344 -22.61 -6.16 -6.99
CA PRO A 344 -22.75 -7.42 -6.25
C PRO A 344 -21.43 -8.18 -6.08
N ALA A 345 -20.51 -8.08 -7.05
CA ALA A 345 -19.19 -8.69 -6.95
C ALA A 345 -18.32 -8.05 -5.86
N LEU A 346 -18.43 -6.73 -5.67
CA LEU A 346 -17.67 -6.00 -4.64
C LEU A 346 -18.27 -6.23 -3.26
N GLU A 347 -19.60 -6.33 -3.16
CA GLU A 347 -20.30 -6.74 -1.93
C GLU A 347 -19.88 -8.15 -1.51
N LYS A 348 -19.87 -9.11 -2.46
CA LYS A 348 -19.35 -10.44 -2.18
C LYS A 348 -17.90 -10.40 -1.70
N ALA A 349 -17.04 -9.60 -2.36
CA ALA A 349 -15.65 -9.47 -1.97
C ALA A 349 -15.47 -8.86 -0.57
N TYR A 350 -16.34 -7.92 -0.18
CA TYR A 350 -16.40 -7.42 1.20
C TYR A 350 -16.75 -8.55 2.18
N GLN A 351 -17.79 -9.34 1.89
CA GLN A 351 -18.18 -10.49 2.72
C GLN A 351 -17.06 -11.53 2.83
N ASP A 352 -16.36 -11.82 1.73
CA ASP A 352 -15.22 -12.73 1.74
C ASP A 352 -14.08 -12.15 2.62
N ALA A 353 -13.79 -10.85 2.53
CA ALA A 353 -12.73 -10.20 3.27
C ALA A 353 -12.99 -10.15 4.79
N ILE A 354 -14.22 -9.85 5.23
CA ILE A 354 -14.54 -9.79 6.66
C ILE A 354 -14.57 -11.17 7.33
N ASN A 355 -14.74 -12.23 6.55
CA ASN A 355 -14.71 -13.62 6.99
C ASN A 355 -13.34 -14.29 6.77
N ALA A 356 -12.37 -13.55 6.22
CA ALA A 356 -11.04 -14.09 5.94
C ALA A 356 -10.25 -14.30 7.24
N GLU A 357 -9.61 -15.46 7.34
CA GLU A 357 -8.60 -15.72 8.36
C GLU A 357 -7.29 -15.03 7.95
N GLY A 358 -6.94 -13.96 8.67
CA GLY A 358 -5.66 -13.28 8.53
C GLY A 358 -4.60 -13.82 9.49
N ILE A 359 -3.35 -13.40 9.30
CA ILE A 359 -2.28 -13.59 10.28
C ILE A 359 -2.28 -12.47 11.31
N PRO A 360 -1.81 -12.71 12.54
CA PRO A 360 -1.35 -11.63 13.41
C PRO A 360 -0.20 -10.90 12.70
N PHE A 361 -0.32 -9.59 12.55
CA PHE A 361 0.71 -8.79 11.89
C PHE A 361 1.09 -7.57 12.75
N ASP A 362 2.39 -7.40 12.96
CA ASP A 362 2.96 -6.31 13.74
C ASP A 362 3.50 -5.23 12.79
N ASP A 363 2.76 -4.12 12.65
CA ASP A 363 3.16 -2.96 11.86
C ASP A 363 4.45 -2.30 12.37
N LYS A 364 4.70 -2.33 13.68
CA LYS A 364 5.93 -1.76 14.26
C LYS A 364 7.14 -2.61 13.86
N ARG A 365 7.03 -3.93 13.98
CA ARG A 365 8.07 -4.87 13.53
C ARG A 365 8.36 -4.72 12.03
N ALA A 366 7.31 -4.54 11.22
CA ALA A 366 7.43 -4.32 9.78
C ALA A 366 8.18 -3.02 9.46
N LEU A 367 7.90 -1.94 10.21
CA LEU A 367 8.56 -0.64 10.07
C LEU A 367 10.03 -0.65 10.44
N GLU A 368 10.38 -1.35 11.51
CA GLU A 368 11.77 -1.42 11.98
C GLU A 368 12.72 -2.08 10.97
N THR A 369 12.19 -2.76 9.94
CA THR A 369 12.99 -3.49 8.94
C THR A 369 12.73 -3.10 7.48
N ILE A 370 11.73 -2.23 7.22
CA ILE A 370 11.19 -1.99 5.87
C ILE A 370 12.26 -1.64 4.83
N SER A 371 13.10 -0.64 5.08
CA SER A 371 14.11 -0.16 4.14
C SER A 371 15.17 -1.22 3.90
N ALA A 372 15.64 -1.88 4.96
CA ALA A 372 16.63 -2.95 4.86
C ALA A 372 16.08 -4.12 4.02
N VAL A 373 14.84 -4.54 4.27
CA VAL A 373 14.16 -5.60 3.50
C VAL A 373 14.00 -5.21 2.03
N GLN A 374 13.57 -3.97 1.73
CA GLN A 374 13.42 -3.50 0.35
C GLN A 374 14.74 -3.58 -0.44
N TYR A 375 15.83 -3.05 0.12
CA TYR A 375 17.13 -3.05 -0.56
C TYR A 375 17.74 -4.45 -0.64
N TYR A 376 17.60 -5.27 0.40
CA TYR A 376 18.10 -6.64 0.38
C TYR A 376 17.33 -7.50 -0.63
N PHE A 377 15.99 -7.43 -0.64
CA PHE A 377 15.17 -8.12 -1.64
C PHE A 377 15.57 -7.70 -3.06
N LYS A 378 15.75 -6.40 -3.28
CA LYS A 378 16.17 -5.89 -4.59
C LYS A 378 17.53 -6.45 -5.00
N ALA A 379 18.53 -6.35 -4.11
CA ALA A 379 19.89 -6.75 -4.38
C ALA A 379 20.03 -8.26 -4.61
N THR A 380 19.22 -9.07 -3.92
CA THR A 380 19.37 -10.53 -3.91
C THR A 380 18.38 -11.27 -4.80
N LEU A 381 17.18 -10.73 -5.05
CA LEU A 381 16.11 -11.44 -5.77
C LEU A 381 15.65 -10.74 -7.06
N VAL A 382 15.78 -9.41 -7.15
CA VAL A 382 15.39 -8.63 -8.35
C VAL A 382 16.55 -8.45 -9.30
N ASP A 383 17.64 -7.86 -8.82
CA ASP A 383 18.79 -7.53 -9.66
C ASP A 383 19.45 -8.78 -10.29
N PRO A 384 19.63 -9.91 -9.56
CA PRO A 384 20.13 -11.16 -10.14
C PRO A 384 19.02 -12.13 -10.55
N ASN A 385 17.78 -11.67 -10.74
CA ASN A 385 16.61 -12.54 -10.92
C ASN A 385 16.78 -13.60 -12.03
N GLN A 386 17.38 -13.22 -13.17
CA GLN A 386 17.62 -14.18 -14.26
C GLN A 386 18.50 -15.36 -13.81
N LYS A 387 19.57 -15.10 -13.06
CA LYS A 387 20.46 -16.17 -12.55
C LYS A 387 19.72 -17.07 -11.55
N LEU A 388 18.93 -16.46 -10.67
CA LEU A 388 18.11 -17.20 -9.71
C LEU A 388 17.09 -18.10 -10.44
N HIS A 389 16.40 -17.56 -11.43
CA HIS A 389 15.45 -18.28 -12.28
C HIS A 389 16.12 -19.45 -12.99
N ASP A 390 17.23 -19.20 -13.68
CA ASP A 390 17.97 -20.21 -14.45
C ASP A 390 18.45 -21.36 -13.54
N ALA A 391 19.00 -21.04 -12.36
CA ALA A 391 19.44 -22.05 -11.40
C ALA A 391 18.26 -22.89 -10.89
N TRP A 392 17.15 -22.25 -10.50
CA TRP A 392 15.97 -22.96 -9.99
C TRP A 392 15.33 -23.88 -11.03
N VAL A 393 15.11 -23.37 -12.25
CA VAL A 393 14.55 -24.17 -13.35
C VAL A 393 15.48 -25.33 -13.72
N ALA A 394 16.79 -25.12 -13.72
CA ALA A 394 17.75 -26.20 -14.00
C ALA A 394 17.68 -27.31 -12.94
N ILE A 395 17.61 -26.97 -11.65
CA ILE A 395 17.47 -27.93 -10.53
C ILE A 395 16.17 -28.74 -10.70
N VAL A 396 15.04 -28.06 -10.91
CA VAL A 396 13.73 -28.71 -11.07
C VAL A 396 13.72 -29.61 -12.30
N GLN A 397 14.26 -29.15 -13.43
CA GLN A 397 14.29 -29.95 -14.66
C GLN A 397 15.18 -31.19 -14.51
N ALA A 398 16.35 -31.06 -13.88
CA ALA A 398 17.22 -32.20 -13.62
C ALA A 398 16.55 -33.25 -12.72
N TYR A 399 15.76 -32.81 -11.73
CA TYR A 399 14.98 -33.71 -10.88
C TYR A 399 13.86 -34.40 -11.67
N ARG A 400 13.09 -33.65 -12.46
CA ARG A 400 12.02 -34.19 -13.32
C ARG A 400 12.53 -35.18 -14.36
N ASP A 401 13.72 -34.94 -14.89
CA ASP A 401 14.40 -35.81 -15.85
C ASP A 401 15.04 -37.05 -15.19
N GLY A 402 15.01 -37.15 -13.86
CA GLY A 402 15.64 -38.25 -13.11
C GLY A 402 17.17 -38.21 -13.09
N LYS A 403 17.79 -37.07 -13.39
CA LYS A 403 19.25 -36.89 -13.39
C LYS A 403 19.84 -36.70 -11.99
N ILE A 404 19.02 -36.25 -11.04
CA ILE A 404 19.38 -36.13 -9.63
C ILE A 404 18.33 -36.82 -8.76
N THR A 405 18.75 -37.32 -7.59
CA THR A 405 17.83 -37.93 -6.62
C THR A 405 17.01 -36.86 -5.89
N LYS A 406 15.99 -37.29 -5.14
CA LYS A 406 15.22 -36.39 -4.29
C LYS A 406 16.10 -35.72 -3.23
N GLU A 407 17.04 -36.45 -2.65
CA GLU A 407 17.98 -35.93 -1.65
C GLU A 407 18.87 -34.83 -2.25
N GLN A 408 19.37 -35.04 -3.46
CA GLN A 408 20.16 -34.03 -4.18
C GLN A 408 19.32 -32.81 -4.56
N PHE A 409 18.07 -33.01 -4.98
CA PHE A 409 17.13 -31.92 -5.25
C PHE A 409 16.88 -31.06 -4.01
N GLU A 410 16.55 -31.68 -2.87
CA GLU A 410 16.33 -30.96 -1.62
C GLU A 410 17.60 -30.26 -1.12
N GLN A 411 18.76 -30.88 -1.30
CA GLN A 411 20.05 -30.25 -0.98
C GLN A 411 20.26 -28.98 -1.83
N LEU A 412 20.15 -29.07 -3.16
CA LEU A 412 20.35 -27.92 -4.04
C LEU A 412 19.31 -26.82 -3.81
N LYS A 413 18.05 -27.19 -3.51
CA LYS A 413 17.00 -26.24 -3.11
C LYS A 413 17.35 -25.54 -1.80
N ALA A 414 17.86 -26.26 -0.81
CA ALA A 414 18.32 -25.68 0.45
C ALA A 414 19.51 -24.73 0.23
N GLU A 415 20.50 -25.11 -0.59
CA GLU A 415 21.64 -24.25 -0.94
C GLU A 415 21.21 -22.98 -1.70
N LEU A 416 20.29 -23.10 -2.65
CA LEU A 416 19.74 -21.96 -3.41
C LEU A 416 19.06 -20.94 -2.50
N THR A 417 18.29 -21.44 -1.53
CA THR A 417 17.47 -20.61 -0.63
C THR A 417 18.16 -20.23 0.68
N ALA A 418 19.35 -20.77 0.93
CA ALA A 418 20.13 -20.45 2.12
C ALA A 418 20.40 -18.94 2.23
N PRO A 419 20.43 -18.36 3.45
CA PRO A 419 20.86 -16.98 3.64
C PRO A 419 22.27 -16.75 3.08
N ILE A 420 22.51 -15.58 2.47
CA ILE A 420 23.85 -15.22 2.01
C ILE A 420 24.71 -14.73 3.17
N GLU A 421 25.99 -15.06 3.12
CA GLU A 421 27.04 -14.44 3.93
C GLU A 421 27.66 -13.27 3.15
N PHE A 422 27.87 -12.14 3.81
CA PHE A 422 28.48 -10.96 3.19
C PHE A 422 29.32 -10.20 4.21
N LYS A 423 30.23 -9.34 3.74
CA LYS A 423 31.02 -8.48 4.62
C LYS A 423 30.22 -7.23 4.98
N ASP A 424 30.01 -7.02 6.27
CA ASP A 424 29.45 -5.76 6.76
C ASP A 424 30.47 -4.63 6.48
N PRO A 425 30.09 -3.56 5.75
CA PRO A 425 31.02 -2.53 5.31
C PRO A 425 31.55 -1.65 6.44
N GLU A 426 30.91 -1.62 7.62
CA GLU A 426 31.41 -0.87 8.78
C GLU A 426 32.39 -1.67 9.61
N THR A 427 32.06 -2.95 9.86
CA THR A 427 32.83 -3.79 10.79
C THR A 427 33.87 -4.66 10.07
N GLY A 428 33.71 -4.88 8.76
CA GLY A 428 34.49 -5.83 7.98
C GLY A 428 34.23 -7.30 8.32
N GLN A 429 33.31 -7.60 9.25
CA GLN A 429 32.97 -8.96 9.65
C GLN A 429 32.03 -9.61 8.64
N THR A 430 32.20 -10.91 8.44
CA THR A 430 31.23 -11.71 7.69
C THR A 430 29.98 -11.92 8.54
N VAL A 431 28.83 -11.54 8.02
CA VAL A 431 27.52 -11.62 8.68
C VAL A 431 26.45 -12.14 7.70
N THR A 432 25.27 -12.42 8.24
CA THR A 432 24.07 -12.82 7.49
C THR A 432 22.94 -11.82 7.74
N PHE A 433 22.01 -11.71 6.80
CA PHE A 433 20.87 -10.80 6.88
C PHE A 433 19.79 -11.34 7.84
N THR A 434 20.04 -11.25 9.14
CA THR A 434 19.06 -11.57 10.19
C THR A 434 18.08 -10.41 10.40
N GLU A 435 16.96 -10.66 11.07
CA GLU A 435 16.00 -9.60 11.42
C GLU A 435 16.66 -8.52 12.28
N GLU A 436 17.47 -8.91 13.26
CA GLU A 436 18.21 -7.96 14.11
C GLU A 436 19.23 -7.14 13.32
N TYR A 437 19.89 -7.74 12.31
CA TYR A 437 20.74 -6.99 11.40
C TYR A 437 19.92 -5.97 10.60
N ALA A 438 18.77 -6.39 10.05
CA ALA A 438 17.88 -5.52 9.29
C ALA A 438 17.43 -4.32 10.13
N LYS A 439 17.01 -4.55 11.39
CA LYS A 439 16.65 -3.48 12.34
C LYS A 439 17.80 -2.50 12.58
N LYS A 440 19.00 -3.02 12.83
CA LYS A 440 20.21 -2.22 13.09
C LYS A 440 20.50 -1.23 11.95
N ILE A 441 20.33 -1.65 10.69
CA ILE A 441 20.73 -0.85 9.53
C ILE A 441 19.59 -0.04 8.89
N ASN A 442 18.33 -0.29 9.26
CA ASN A 442 17.14 0.17 8.55
C ASN A 442 17.10 1.70 8.32
N ASP A 443 17.50 2.46 9.33
CA ASP A 443 17.59 3.92 9.25
C ASP A 443 18.81 4.38 8.45
N LYS A 444 19.94 3.70 8.66
CA LYS A 444 21.24 4.09 8.08
C LYS A 444 21.26 3.88 6.58
N ILE A 445 20.72 2.78 6.09
CA ILE A 445 20.71 2.43 4.66
C ILE A 445 19.99 3.46 3.78
N VAL A 446 19.12 4.30 4.37
CA VAL A 446 18.46 5.40 3.65
C VAL A 446 19.20 6.72 3.81
N LYS A 447 19.87 6.94 4.95
CA LYS A 447 20.52 8.21 5.30
C LYS A 447 21.97 8.31 4.79
N ASP A 448 22.65 7.18 4.64
CA ASP A 448 24.06 7.09 4.23
C ASP A 448 24.17 6.35 2.90
N ARG A 449 24.27 7.12 1.82
CA ARG A 449 24.35 6.60 0.45
C ARG A 449 25.61 5.76 0.21
N ASN A 450 26.73 6.10 0.84
CA ASN A 450 27.97 5.34 0.64
C ASN A 450 27.86 3.96 1.31
N PHE A 451 27.34 3.92 2.53
CA PHE A 451 27.05 2.66 3.23
C PHE A 451 26.05 1.80 2.43
N GLN A 452 24.98 2.42 1.93
CA GLN A 452 23.99 1.76 1.09
C GLN A 452 24.61 1.15 -0.17
N ASP A 453 25.36 1.93 -0.95
CA ASP A 453 25.95 1.49 -2.22
C ASP A 453 26.90 0.31 -2.00
N GLN A 454 27.75 0.36 -0.96
CA GLN A 454 28.67 -0.73 -0.60
C GLN A 454 27.91 -1.99 -0.18
N LEU A 455 26.94 -1.85 0.73
CA LEU A 455 26.19 -2.99 1.27
C LEU A 455 25.35 -3.69 0.19
N VAL A 456 24.66 -2.91 -0.66
CA VAL A 456 23.88 -3.44 -1.79
C VAL A 456 24.78 -4.14 -2.80
N GLN A 457 25.99 -3.64 -3.05
CA GLN A 457 26.95 -4.30 -3.92
C GLN A 457 27.40 -5.65 -3.36
N GLU A 458 27.76 -5.70 -2.06
CA GLU A 458 28.14 -6.94 -1.37
C GLU A 458 27.01 -7.97 -1.44
N TRP A 459 25.77 -7.59 -1.14
CA TRP A 459 24.61 -8.48 -1.24
C TRP A 459 24.38 -9.01 -2.66
N ARG A 460 24.45 -8.13 -3.66
CA ARG A 460 24.25 -8.53 -5.06
C ARG A 460 25.31 -9.51 -5.52
N GLN A 461 26.56 -9.27 -5.16
CA GLN A 461 27.66 -10.17 -5.50
C GLN A 461 27.53 -11.51 -4.78
N ALA A 462 27.26 -11.52 -3.48
CA ALA A 462 27.09 -12.75 -2.71
C ALA A 462 25.91 -13.59 -3.22
N ALA A 463 24.77 -12.98 -3.53
CA ALA A 463 23.62 -13.67 -4.11
C ALA A 463 23.93 -14.25 -5.51
N GLY A 464 24.54 -13.44 -6.39
CA GLY A 464 24.95 -13.90 -7.72
C GLY A 464 25.92 -15.09 -7.66
N ASN A 465 26.92 -15.02 -6.78
CA ASN A 465 27.89 -16.11 -6.58
C ASN A 465 27.22 -17.38 -6.04
N LYS A 466 26.26 -17.25 -5.13
CA LYS A 466 25.49 -18.39 -4.60
C LYS A 466 24.72 -19.09 -5.73
N TYR A 467 24.03 -18.33 -6.59
CA TYR A 467 23.28 -18.92 -7.70
C TYR A 467 24.17 -19.60 -8.74
N ASP A 468 25.31 -18.98 -9.07
CA ASP A 468 26.30 -19.59 -9.97
C ASP A 468 26.88 -20.88 -9.36
N LYS A 469 27.17 -20.89 -8.04
CA LYS A 469 27.68 -22.06 -7.33
C LYS A 469 26.69 -23.22 -7.40
N VAL A 470 25.42 -22.98 -7.06
CA VAL A 470 24.39 -24.02 -7.08
C VAL A 470 24.25 -24.64 -8.48
N LEU A 471 24.35 -23.83 -9.54
CA LEU A 471 24.34 -24.34 -10.91
C LEU A 471 25.57 -25.20 -11.23
N GLN A 472 26.76 -24.84 -10.72
CA GLN A 472 27.98 -25.64 -10.85
C GLN A 472 27.92 -26.95 -10.07
N ASP A 473 27.31 -26.95 -8.88
CA ASP A 473 27.10 -28.17 -8.10
C ASP A 473 26.15 -29.11 -8.83
N LEU A 474 25.06 -28.58 -9.40
CA LEU A 474 24.15 -29.36 -10.25
C LEU A 474 24.86 -29.97 -11.45
N GLN A 475 25.71 -29.20 -12.14
CA GLN A 475 26.52 -29.71 -13.27
C GLN A 475 27.42 -30.86 -12.80
N SER A 476 28.10 -30.69 -11.66
CA SER A 476 28.96 -31.73 -11.07
C SER A 476 28.20 -33.01 -10.70
N MET A 477 26.93 -32.90 -10.31
CA MET A 477 26.06 -34.04 -10.01
C MET A 477 25.52 -34.75 -11.26
N THR A 478 25.40 -34.03 -12.39
CA THR A 478 24.71 -34.54 -13.60
C THR A 478 25.65 -34.98 -14.72
N GLY A 479 26.94 -34.64 -14.65
CA GLY A 479 27.98 -35.05 -15.62
C GLY A 479 28.09 -34.11 -16.79
#